data_AF-A0A3D0MFE4-F1
#
_entry.id   AF-A0A3D0MFE4-F1
#
_cell.length_a   1.000
_cell.length_b   1.000
_cell.length_c   1.000
_cell.angle_alpha   90.00
_cell.angle_beta   90.00
_cell.angle_gamma   90.00
#
_symmetry.space_group_name_H-M   'P 1'
#
loop_
_entity.id
_entity.type
_entity.pdbx_description
1 polymer ?
#
loop_
_entity_poly.entity_id
_entity_poly.type
_entity_poly.pdbx_seq_one_letter_code
_entity_poly.pdbx_strand_id
1 'polypeptide(L)'
;FHKYPGVRDYMEQTQALADEKGYVETIFGRRLYLPDIHAGNAMIRKAAQRAAINAPMQGSAADIIKQAMIDIANWLEQDPI
;
A
#
# COMPACT_ATOMS: atom_id res chain seq x y z
N PHE A 1 15.71 12.76 -2.41
CA PHE A 1 14.63 13.51 -1.74
C PHE A 1 14.68 15.03 -1.95
N HIS A 2 15.83 15.67 -2.23
CA HIS A 2 15.87 17.14 -2.45
C HIS A 2 14.87 17.70 -3.48
N LYS A 3 14.57 16.95 -4.55
CA LYS A 3 13.59 17.36 -5.57
C LYS A 3 12.13 17.14 -5.16
N TYR A 4 11.87 16.10 -4.36
CA TYR A 4 10.54 15.72 -3.89
C TYR A 4 10.64 15.29 -2.41
N PRO A 5 10.60 16.25 -1.47
CA PRO A 5 10.80 15.98 -0.05
C PRO A 5 9.69 15.10 0.51
N GLY A 6 8.44 15.28 0.06
CA GLY A 6 7.29 14.48 0.54
C GLY A 6 7.40 12.98 0.32
N VAL A 7 8.25 12.52 -0.63
CA VAL A 7 8.52 11.08 -0.78
C VAL A 7 9.24 10.54 0.45
N ARG A 8 10.15 11.33 1.04
CA ARG A 8 10.86 10.96 2.26
C ARG A 8 9.89 10.88 3.43
N ASP A 9 9.07 11.91 3.58
CA ASP A 9 8.10 12.02 4.67
C ASP A 9 7.13 10.84 4.63
N TYR A 10 6.62 10.49 3.44
CA TYR A 10 5.79 9.32 3.25
C TYR A 10 6.49 8.01 3.68
N MET A 11 7.76 7.82 3.28
CA MET A 11 8.51 6.62 3.63
C MET A 11 8.71 6.51 5.15
N GLU A 12 9.10 7.59 5.81
CA GLU A 12 9.34 7.64 7.26
C GLU A 12 8.03 7.42 8.04
N GLN A 13 6.94 8.09 7.67
CA GLN A 13 5.64 7.96 8.31
C GLN A 13 5.04 6.55 8.13
N THR A 14 5.12 6.00 6.91
CA THR A 14 4.57 4.66 6.63
C THR A 14 5.32 3.58 7.38
N GLN A 15 6.65 3.71 7.48
CA GLN A 15 7.47 2.79 8.26
C GLN A 15 7.15 2.89 9.75
N ALA A 16 6.99 4.10 10.30
CA ALA A 16 6.60 4.30 11.69
C ALA A 16 5.21 3.71 12.00
N LEU A 17 4.23 3.93 11.12
CA LEU A 17 2.89 3.37 11.25
C LEU A 17 2.91 1.83 11.23
N ALA A 18 3.71 1.24 10.35
CA ALA A 18 3.86 -0.21 10.26
C ALA A 18 4.49 -0.79 11.53
N ASP A 19 5.48 -0.11 12.11
CA ASP A 19 6.11 -0.50 13.37
C ASP A 19 5.14 -0.34 14.54
N GLU A 20 4.32 0.71 14.58
CA GLU A 20 3.33 0.89 15.66
C GLU A 20 2.17 -0.10 15.58
N LYS A 21 1.61 -0.33 14.38
CA LYS A 21 0.35 -1.06 14.20
C LYS A 21 0.52 -2.52 13.78
N GLY A 22 1.69 -2.91 13.27
CA GLY A 22 1.92 -4.23 12.69
C GLY A 22 1.28 -4.45 11.32
N TYR A 23 0.71 -3.41 10.71
CA TYR A 23 0.12 -3.46 9.37
C TYR A 23 0.17 -2.09 8.68
N VAL A 24 -0.04 -2.11 7.36
CA VAL A 24 -0.25 -0.92 6.53
C VAL A 24 -1.54 -1.05 5.74
N GLU A 25 -2.06 0.06 5.21
CA GLU A 25 -3.35 0.11 4.51
C GLU A 25 -3.22 0.78 3.14
N THR A 26 -4.01 0.34 2.17
CA THR A 26 -4.21 1.11 0.93
C THR A 26 -5.07 2.35 1.20
N ILE A 27 -5.15 3.29 0.24
CA ILE A 27 -6.03 4.47 0.36
C ILE A 27 -7.51 4.11 0.52
N PHE A 28 -7.90 2.89 0.11
CA PHE A 28 -9.26 2.36 0.26
C PHE A 28 -9.43 1.52 1.55
N GLY A 29 -8.44 1.51 2.45
CA GLY A 29 -8.52 0.86 3.76
C GLY A 29 -8.22 -0.64 3.76
N ARG A 30 -7.76 -1.22 2.65
CA ARG A 30 -7.38 -2.64 2.61
C ARG A 30 -6.06 -2.86 3.32
N ARG A 31 -6.04 -3.74 4.33
CA ARG A 31 -4.87 -4.00 5.18
C ARG A 31 -3.89 -5.02 4.58
N LEU A 32 -2.60 -4.79 4.82
CA LEU A 32 -1.54 -5.79 4.73
C LEU A 32 -0.86 -5.91 6.10
N TYR A 33 -1.01 -7.07 6.73
CA TYR A 33 -0.32 -7.39 7.98
C TYR A 33 1.13 -7.77 7.73
N LEU A 34 2.03 -7.29 8.60
CA LEU A 34 3.48 -7.42 8.46
C LEU A 34 4.04 -8.19 9.68
N PRO A 35 3.89 -9.53 9.74
CA PRO A 35 4.28 -10.31 10.91
C PRO A 35 5.77 -10.16 11.26
N ASP A 36 6.59 -9.88 10.25
CA ASP A 36 8.04 -9.75 10.39
C ASP A 36 8.54 -8.32 10.65
N ILE A 37 7.64 -7.35 10.88
CA ILE A 37 8.04 -5.93 11.07
C ILE A 37 8.93 -5.73 12.31
N HIS A 38 8.81 -6.62 13.30
CA HIS A 38 9.65 -6.67 14.50
C HIS A 38 10.56 -7.90 14.57
N ALA A 39 10.78 -8.60 13.44
CA ALA A 39 11.62 -9.80 13.43
C ALA A 39 13.02 -9.48 13.98
N GLY A 40 13.55 -10.33 14.87
CA GLY A 40 14.90 -10.14 15.43
C GLY A 40 15.99 -10.15 14.34
N ASN A 41 15.80 -10.98 13.31
CA ASN A 41 16.69 -11.03 12.15
C ASN A 41 16.58 -9.73 11.33
N ALA A 42 17.70 -9.00 11.23
CA ALA A 42 17.75 -7.70 10.56
C ALA A 42 17.43 -7.74 9.06
N MET A 43 17.73 -8.83 8.35
CA MET A 43 17.43 -8.94 6.92
C MET A 43 15.93 -9.10 6.68
N ILE A 44 15.27 -9.95 7.48
CA ILE A 44 13.82 -10.17 7.40
C ILE A 44 13.09 -8.87 7.77
N ARG A 45 13.49 -8.23 8.87
CA ARG A 45 12.92 -6.94 9.30
C ARG A 45 13.03 -5.86 8.22
N LYS A 46 14.20 -5.72 7.58
CA LYS A 46 14.39 -4.77 6.46
C LYS A 46 13.52 -5.11 5.26
N ALA A 47 13.28 -6.40 4.97
CA ALA A 47 12.37 -6.79 3.90
C ALA A 47 10.92 -6.40 4.22
N ALA A 48 10.47 -6.63 5.45
CA ALA A 48 9.15 -6.21 5.93
C ALA A 48 8.97 -4.68 5.86
N GLN A 49 9.98 -3.91 6.28
CA GLN A 49 9.96 -2.44 6.19
C GLN A 49 9.87 -1.94 4.73
N ARG A 50 10.58 -2.58 3.79
CA ARG A 50 10.44 -2.26 2.35
C ARG A 50 9.05 -2.61 1.83
N ALA A 51 8.48 -3.74 2.25
CA ALA A 51 7.12 -4.12 1.89
C ALA A 51 6.10 -3.10 2.43
N ALA A 52 6.27 -2.64 3.67
CA ALA A 52 5.42 -1.63 4.30
C ALA A 52 5.30 -0.34 3.48
N ILE A 53 6.41 0.12 2.88
CA ILE A 53 6.44 1.36 2.08
C ILE A 53 5.76 1.15 0.71
N ASN A 54 6.06 0.01 0.05
CA ASN A 54 5.66 -0.21 -1.34
C ASN A 54 4.24 -0.78 -1.49
N ALA A 55 3.82 -1.62 -0.54
CA ALA A 55 2.53 -2.32 -0.63
C ALA A 55 1.31 -1.38 -0.60
N PRO A 56 1.27 -0.31 0.20
CA PRO A 56 0.18 0.67 0.14
C PRO A 56 0.06 1.34 -1.22
N MET A 57 1.19 1.77 -1.80
CA MET A 57 1.22 2.43 -3.11
C MET A 57 0.73 1.50 -4.22
N GLN A 58 1.30 0.29 -4.30
CA GLN A 58 0.91 -0.72 -5.30
C GLN A 58 -0.53 -1.21 -5.09
N GLY A 59 -0.90 -1.45 -3.84
CA GLY A 59 -2.23 -1.90 -3.47
C GLY A 59 -3.29 -0.86 -3.80
N SER A 60 -3.03 0.42 -3.54
CA SER A 60 -3.93 1.52 -3.89
C SER A 60 -4.12 1.64 -5.40
N ALA A 61 -3.03 1.53 -6.18
CA ALA A 61 -3.13 1.51 -7.64
C ALA A 61 -3.98 0.32 -8.13
N ALA A 62 -3.79 -0.86 -7.55
CA ALA A 62 -4.59 -2.04 -7.86
C ALA A 62 -6.07 -1.87 -7.48
N ASP A 63 -6.35 -1.18 -6.37
CA ASP A 63 -7.72 -0.90 -5.93
C ASP A 63 -8.40 0.09 -6.90
N ILE A 64 -7.71 1.14 -7.36
CA ILE A 64 -8.21 2.06 -8.40
C ILE A 64 -8.56 1.29 -9.68
N ILE A 65 -7.66 0.42 -10.14
CA ILE A 65 -7.87 -0.37 -11.36
C ILE A 65 -9.10 -1.27 -11.20
N LYS A 66 -9.24 -1.96 -10.06
CA LYS A 66 -10.39 -2.83 -9.81
C LYS A 66 -11.72 -2.06 -9.76
N GLN A 67 -11.72 -0.88 -9.15
CA GLN A 67 -12.91 -0.04 -9.15
C GLN A 67 -13.30 0.35 -10.58
N ALA A 68 -12.34 0.82 -11.38
CA ALA A 68 -12.57 1.16 -12.77
C ALA A 68 -13.08 -0.04 -13.60
N MET A 69 -12.57 -1.25 -13.34
CA MET A 69 -13.05 -2.47 -13.99
C MET A 69 -14.54 -2.73 -13.70
N ILE A 70 -14.97 -2.58 -12.45
CA ILE A 70 -16.39 -2.74 -12.05
C ILE A 70 -17.25 -1.66 -12.70
N ASP A 71 -16.78 -0.41 -12.68
CA ASP A 71 -17.53 0.72 -13.26
C ASP A 71 -17.76 0.53 -14.77
N ILE A 72 -16.73 0.08 -15.50
CA ILE A 72 -16.83 -0.23 -16.94
C ILE A 72 -17.77 -1.43 -17.18
N ALA A 73 -17.68 -2.48 -16.38
CA ALA A 73 -18.59 -3.63 -16.51
C ALA A 73 -20.05 -3.22 -16.32
N ASN A 74 -20.34 -2.42 -15.28
CA ASN A 74 -21.68 -1.89 -15.03
C ASN A 74 -22.17 -0.99 -16.18
N TRP A 75 -21.29 -0.18 -16.76
CA TRP A 75 -21.63 0.66 -17.92
C TRP A 75 -22.02 -0.19 -19.14
N LEU A 76 -21.25 -1.24 -19.44
CA LEU A 76 -21.53 -2.16 -20.54
C LEU A 76 -22.84 -2.95 -20.35
N GLU A 77 -23.22 -3.25 -19.10
CA GLU A 77 -24.51 -3.89 -18.80
C GLU A 77 -25.71 -2.95 -19.03
N GLN A 78 -25.53 -1.65 -18.82
CA GLN A 78 -26.58 -0.64 -18.97
C GLN A 78 -26.74 -0.14 -20.41
N ASP A 79 -25.64 -0.08 -21.16
CA ASP A 79 -25.60 0.35 -22.57
C ASP A 79 -24.87 -0.71 -23.41
N PRO A 80 -25.53 -1.85 -23.70
CA PRO A 80 -24.93 -2.90 -24.51
C PRO A 80 -24.67 -2.38 -25.93
N ILE A 81 -23.40 -2.39 -26.32
CA ILE A 81 -22.92 -2.04 -27.67
C ILE A 81 -23.56 -2.96 -28.72
#